data_AF-A0A7S3IY44-F1
#
_entry.id   AF-A0A7S3IY44-F1
#
_cell.length_a   1.000
_cell.length_b   1.000
_cell.length_c   1.000
_cell.angle_alpha   90.00
_cell.angle_beta   90.00
_cell.angle_gamma   90.00
#
_symmetry.space_group_name_H-M   'P 1'
#
loop_
_entity.id
_entity.type
_entity.pdbx_description
1 polymer ?
#
loop_
_entity_poly.entity_id
_entity_poly.type
_entity_poly.pdbx_seq_one_letter_code
_entity_poly.pdbx_strand_id
1 'polypeptide(L)'
;MDKGTHCKIEVKADPKLNGKIVLDFALVDDTAVYIFLQPNNFDHDEMHSVGMVENWQVYKYSKGLDKIQVPTDWTIYIAYNYEYLKGKLSFNTWVEELTEDDNEIYEKRWQPTGTVIKSAEVRAEEKKLREKAEEEAAEEARQ
;
A
#
# COMPACT_ATOMS: atom_id res chain seq x y z
N MET A 1 -8.33 -34.72 -2.41
CA MET A 1 -7.33 -33.66 -2.51
C MET A 1 -7.98 -32.52 -3.26
N ASP A 2 -8.50 -31.53 -2.54
CA ASP A 2 -9.02 -30.31 -3.15
C ASP A 2 -7.89 -29.63 -3.91
N LYS A 3 -8.04 -29.54 -5.23
CA LYS A 3 -7.24 -28.65 -6.05
C LYS A 3 -7.85 -27.26 -5.92
N GLY A 4 -7.73 -26.67 -4.74
CA GLY A 4 -8.15 -25.29 -4.50
C GLY A 4 -7.44 -24.39 -5.51
N THR A 5 -8.21 -23.68 -6.32
CA THR A 5 -7.65 -22.74 -7.28
C THR A 5 -7.26 -21.51 -6.47
N HIS A 6 -6.00 -21.45 -6.05
CA HIS A 6 -5.46 -20.31 -5.31
C HIS A 6 -5.28 -19.14 -6.28
N CYS A 7 -6.22 -18.21 -6.28
CA CYS A 7 -6.04 -16.95 -6.98
C CYS A 7 -5.12 -16.05 -6.14
N LYS A 8 -4.11 -15.47 -6.79
CA LYS A 8 -3.21 -14.48 -6.22
C LYS A 8 -3.40 -13.16 -6.97
N ILE A 9 -3.78 -12.11 -6.25
CA ILE A 9 -3.84 -10.75 -6.75
C ILE A 9 -2.71 -9.95 -6.11
N GLU A 10 -2.11 -9.07 -6.88
CA GLU A 10 -1.01 -8.21 -6.45
C GLU A 10 -1.41 -6.75 -6.63
N VAL A 11 -1.27 -5.96 -5.57
CA VAL A 11 -1.54 -4.52 -5.57
C VAL A 11 -0.25 -3.79 -5.24
N LYS A 12 0.14 -2.87 -6.12
CA LYS A 12 1.35 -2.06 -6.05
C LYS A 12 1.06 -0.64 -6.52
N ALA A 13 1.89 0.30 -6.09
CA ALA A 13 1.93 1.66 -6.60
C ALA A 13 3.37 2.03 -6.98
N ASP A 14 3.55 3.14 -7.71
CA ASP A 14 4.88 3.68 -7.96
C ASP A 14 5.43 4.24 -6.64
N PRO A 15 6.59 3.77 -6.15
CA PRO A 15 7.20 4.26 -4.91
C PRO A 15 7.50 5.76 -4.95
N LYS A 16 7.63 6.38 -6.13
CA LYS A 16 7.84 7.83 -6.28
C LYS A 16 6.66 8.67 -5.78
N LEU A 17 5.48 8.07 -5.63
CA LEU A 17 4.29 8.79 -5.18
C LEU A 17 4.33 9.16 -3.69
N ASN A 18 5.29 8.63 -2.90
CA ASN A 18 5.47 8.87 -1.46
C ASN A 18 4.12 8.96 -0.71
N GLY A 19 3.30 7.93 -0.86
CA GLY A 19 1.94 7.88 -0.37
C GLY A 19 1.64 6.55 0.33
N LYS A 20 0.36 6.22 0.43
CA LYS A 20 -0.14 4.95 0.91
C LYS A 20 -1.08 4.30 -0.11
N ILE A 21 -0.92 3.00 -0.30
CA ILE A 21 -1.86 2.14 -1.01
C ILE A 21 -3.00 1.84 -0.04
N VAL A 22 -4.23 2.13 -0.45
CA VAL A 22 -5.43 1.79 0.28
C VAL A 22 -6.11 0.62 -0.42
N LEU A 23 -6.38 -0.44 0.34
CA LEU A 23 -7.20 -1.58 -0.06
C LEU A 23 -8.48 -1.57 0.77
N ASP A 24 -9.63 -1.47 0.11
CA ASP A 24 -10.95 -1.39 0.75
C ASP A 24 -11.85 -2.54 0.29
N PHE A 25 -12.16 -3.46 1.19
CA PHE A 25 -12.96 -4.65 0.91
C PHE A 25 -14.44 -4.28 0.76
N ALA A 26 -14.95 -4.35 -0.47
CA ALA A 26 -16.35 -4.08 -0.77
C ALA A 26 -17.24 -5.31 -0.54
N LEU A 27 -16.71 -6.52 -0.79
CA LEU A 27 -17.44 -7.77 -0.60
C LEU A 27 -16.47 -8.92 -0.36
N VAL A 28 -16.71 -9.69 0.70
CA VAL A 28 -16.11 -11.01 0.92
C VAL A 28 -17.24 -11.96 1.31
N ASP A 29 -17.58 -12.87 0.40
CA ASP A 29 -18.71 -13.80 0.54
C ASP A 29 -18.25 -15.23 0.28
N ASP A 30 -18.50 -16.14 1.21
CA ASP A 30 -18.20 -17.58 1.13
C ASP A 30 -16.79 -17.93 0.59
N THR A 31 -15.77 -17.15 0.98
CA THR A 31 -14.37 -17.35 0.57
C THR A 31 -13.41 -17.03 1.71
N ALA A 32 -12.31 -17.78 1.80
CA ALA A 32 -11.20 -17.44 2.68
C ALA A 32 -10.24 -16.50 1.93
N VAL A 33 -9.90 -15.36 2.53
CA VAL A 33 -8.95 -14.38 1.99
C VAL A 33 -7.79 -14.22 2.96
N TYR A 34 -6.58 -14.31 2.42
CA TYR A 34 -5.31 -14.12 3.09
C TYR A 34 -4.57 -12.98 2.43
N ILE A 35 -4.01 -12.08 3.24
CA ILE A 35 -3.39 -10.86 2.78
C ILE A 35 -1.97 -10.86 3.32
N PHE A 36 -1.01 -10.66 2.43
CA PHE A 36 0.41 -10.60 2.75
C PHE A 36 0.90 -9.20 2.37
N LEU A 37 1.49 -8.52 3.33
CA LEU A 37 2.08 -7.19 3.12
C LEU A 37 3.59 -7.38 3.02
N GLN A 38 4.20 -6.82 1.98
CA GLN A 38 5.63 -6.97 1.75
C GLN A 38 6.26 -5.66 1.29
N PRO A 39 7.29 -5.14 1.98
CA PRO A 39 8.12 -4.05 1.47
C PRO A 39 8.80 -4.40 0.13
N ASN A 40 8.91 -3.43 -0.77
CA ASN A 40 9.56 -3.62 -2.07
C ASN A 40 11.08 -3.54 -1.97
N ASN A 41 11.59 -2.74 -1.04
CA ASN A 41 13.02 -2.62 -0.76
C ASN A 41 13.26 -3.00 0.71
N PHE A 42 14.44 -3.57 0.96
CA PHE A 42 14.95 -3.79 2.31
C PHE A 42 16.34 -3.16 2.33
N ASP A 43 16.53 -2.13 3.15
CA ASP A 43 17.87 -1.63 3.40
C ASP A 43 18.56 -2.58 4.39
N HIS A 44 19.51 -3.35 3.90
CA HIS A 44 20.25 -4.31 4.71
C HIS A 44 21.25 -3.64 5.66
N ASP A 45 21.66 -2.39 5.40
CA ASP A 45 22.68 -1.68 6.16
C ASP A 45 22.09 -0.98 7.40
N GLU A 46 20.81 -0.59 7.37
CA GLU A 46 20.09 -0.03 8.53
C GLU A 46 19.54 -1.11 9.48
N MET A 47 19.58 -2.39 9.09
CA MET A 47 19.04 -3.51 9.89
C MET A 47 20.13 -4.20 10.71
N HIS A 48 20.41 -3.70 11.91
CA HIS A 48 21.35 -4.33 12.85
C HIS A 48 20.82 -5.64 13.51
N SER A 49 19.57 -6.05 13.22
CA SER A 49 19.03 -7.32 13.71
C SER A 49 17.94 -7.88 12.78
N VAL A 50 18.17 -9.08 12.25
CA VAL A 50 17.12 -10.09 11.92
C VAL A 50 16.05 -9.64 10.91
N GLY A 51 16.47 -9.07 9.77
CA GLY A 51 15.59 -8.68 8.65
C GLY A 51 14.94 -9.82 7.84
N MET A 52 14.79 -11.03 8.37
CA MET A 52 14.20 -12.17 7.63
C MET A 52 12.89 -12.71 8.20
N VAL A 53 12.44 -12.31 9.40
CA VAL A 53 11.30 -12.97 10.06
C VAL A 53 10.11 -12.04 10.36
N GLU A 54 10.28 -10.71 10.38
CA GLU A 54 9.29 -9.83 11.02
C GLU A 54 8.29 -9.08 10.14
N ASN A 55 8.32 -9.18 8.81
CA ASN A 55 7.31 -8.47 8.00
C ASN A 55 6.61 -9.30 6.92
N TRP A 56 6.48 -10.61 7.14
CA TRP A 56 5.42 -11.40 6.52
C TRP A 56 4.16 -11.30 7.36
N GLN A 57 3.57 -10.12 7.43
CA GLN A 57 2.30 -9.96 8.12
C GLN A 57 1.20 -10.64 7.30
N VAL A 58 0.84 -11.84 7.73
CA VAL A 58 -0.27 -12.61 7.16
C VAL A 58 -1.53 -12.23 7.90
N TYR A 59 -2.39 -11.46 7.25
CA TYR A 59 -3.72 -11.18 7.74
C TYR A 59 -4.70 -12.14 7.09
N LYS A 60 -5.41 -12.91 7.92
CA LYS A 60 -6.64 -13.56 7.46
C LYS A 60 -7.73 -12.50 7.52
N TYR A 61 -8.43 -12.28 6.41
CA TYR A 61 -9.59 -11.39 6.42
C TYR A 61 -10.62 -11.90 7.44
N SER A 62 -11.11 -10.98 8.25
CA SER A 62 -12.23 -11.16 9.15
C SER A 62 -13.14 -9.96 9.03
N LYS A 63 -14.43 -10.17 9.29
CA LYS A 63 -15.43 -9.09 9.24
C LYS A 63 -15.01 -7.98 10.22
N GLY A 64 -14.79 -6.77 9.73
CA GLY A 64 -14.21 -5.64 10.47
C GLY A 64 -12.79 -5.25 10.04
N LEU A 65 -12.11 -6.07 9.24
CA LEU A 65 -10.90 -5.68 8.51
C LEU A 65 -11.28 -5.11 7.14
N ASP A 66 -12.05 -4.03 7.14
CA ASP A 66 -12.65 -3.50 5.90
C ASP A 66 -11.62 -2.69 5.09
N LYS A 67 -10.61 -2.11 5.75
CA LYS A 67 -9.54 -1.34 5.10
C LYS A 67 -8.15 -1.75 5.56
N ILE A 68 -7.24 -1.82 4.60
CA ILE A 68 -5.80 -1.99 4.82
C ILE A 68 -5.06 -0.85 4.13
N GLN A 69 -4.07 -0.31 4.82
CA GLN A 69 -3.23 0.76 4.31
C GLN A 69 -1.76 0.37 4.51
N VAL A 70 -0.97 0.50 3.45
CA VAL A 70 0.49 0.33 3.49
C VAL A 70 1.16 1.42 2.67
N PRO A 71 2.43 1.76 2.94
CA PRO A 71 3.16 2.71 2.11
C PRO A 71 3.25 2.30 0.62
N THR A 72 3.44 3.27 -0.28
CA THR A 72 3.54 3.05 -1.74
C THR A 72 4.74 2.22 -2.17
N ASP A 73 5.77 2.13 -1.34
CA ASP A 73 6.93 1.27 -1.53
C ASP A 73 6.71 -0.15 -0.98
N TRP A 74 5.46 -0.56 -0.73
CA TRP A 74 5.07 -1.92 -0.40
C TRP A 74 4.25 -2.58 -1.53
N THR A 75 4.11 -3.90 -1.42
CA THR A 75 3.24 -4.75 -2.20
C THR A 75 2.22 -5.41 -1.28
N ILE A 76 0.95 -5.40 -1.68
CA ILE A 76 -0.10 -6.21 -1.06
C ILE A 76 -0.36 -7.42 -1.94
N TYR A 77 -0.19 -8.63 -1.40
CA TYR A 77 -0.61 -9.86 -2.04
C TYR A 77 -1.90 -10.37 -1.40
N ILE A 78 -2.90 -10.63 -2.22
CA ILE A 78 -4.19 -11.17 -1.78
C ILE A 78 -4.29 -12.58 -2.34
N ALA A 79 -4.25 -13.58 -1.47
CA ALA A 79 -4.55 -14.95 -1.82
C ALA A 79 -5.97 -15.28 -1.38
N TYR A 80 -6.82 -15.76 -2.28
CA TYR A 80 -8.14 -16.24 -1.92
C TYR A 80 -8.42 -17.60 -2.56
N ASN A 81 -9.16 -18.43 -1.84
CA ASN A 81 -9.56 -19.74 -2.32
C ASN A 81 -11.05 -19.70 -2.64
N TYR A 82 -11.37 -19.73 -3.93
CA TYR A 82 -12.73 -19.84 -4.41
C TYR A 82 -12.99 -21.31 -4.80
N GLU A 83 -14.08 -21.88 -4.28
CA GLU A 83 -14.58 -23.14 -4.80
C GLU A 83 -15.18 -22.91 -6.21
N TYR A 84 -15.18 -23.91 -7.08
CA TYR A 84 -15.78 -23.76 -8.41
C TYR A 84 -17.24 -23.28 -8.31
N LEU A 85 -17.53 -22.07 -8.81
CA LEU A 85 -18.82 -21.35 -8.74
C LEU A 85 -19.26 -20.86 -7.35
N LYS A 86 -18.36 -20.82 -6.36
CA LYS A 86 -18.61 -20.25 -5.02
C LYS A 86 -17.49 -19.33 -4.60
N GLY A 87 -17.76 -18.45 -3.65
CA GLY A 87 -16.81 -17.44 -3.20
C GLY A 87 -16.82 -16.20 -4.08
N LYS A 88 -17.00 -15.03 -3.47
CA LYS A 88 -16.92 -13.73 -4.14
C LYS A 88 -16.00 -12.82 -3.34
N LEU A 89 -15.12 -12.14 -4.06
CA LEU A 89 -14.24 -11.12 -3.54
C LEU A 89 -14.35 -9.88 -4.43
N SER A 90 -14.66 -8.74 -3.83
CA SER A 90 -14.61 -7.42 -4.47
C SER A 90 -13.92 -6.44 -3.54
N PHE A 91 -13.05 -5.61 -4.09
CA PHE A 91 -12.33 -4.58 -3.35
C PHE A 91 -12.01 -3.42 -4.28
N ASN A 92 -11.80 -2.25 -3.68
CA ASN A 92 -11.30 -1.07 -4.36
C ASN A 92 -9.85 -0.83 -3.93
N THR A 93 -9.05 -0.29 -4.85
CA THR A 93 -7.67 0.11 -4.55
C THR A 93 -7.38 1.49 -5.11
N TRP A 94 -6.73 2.33 -4.32
CA TRP A 94 -6.24 3.63 -4.76
C TRP A 94 -5.00 4.05 -3.96
N VAL A 95 -4.40 5.15 -4.36
CA VAL A 95 -3.26 5.75 -3.66
C VAL A 95 -3.71 7.06 -3.04
N GLU A 96 -3.33 7.27 -1.79
CA GLU A 96 -3.50 8.54 -1.08
C GLU A 96 -2.13 9.09 -0.69
N GLU A 97 -2.02 10.41 -0.55
CA GLU A 97 -0.84 11.02 0.07
C GLU A 97 -0.77 10.63 1.55
N LEU A 98 0.45 10.54 2.08
CA LEU A 98 0.66 10.41 3.52
C LEU A 98 0.37 11.75 4.21
N THR A 99 -0.37 11.70 5.30
CA THR A 99 -0.70 12.86 6.12
C THR A 99 -0.14 12.72 7.53
N GLU A 100 -0.17 13.81 8.31
CA GLU A 100 0.25 13.78 9.72
C GLU A 100 -0.63 12.85 10.57
N ASP A 101 -1.89 12.61 10.17
CA ASP A 101 -2.77 11.66 10.85
C ASP A 101 -2.24 10.23 10.77
N ASP A 102 -1.43 9.93 9.76
CA ASP A 102 -0.80 8.64 9.59
C ASP A 102 0.40 8.43 10.54
N ASN A 103 0.89 9.48 11.21
CA ASN A 103 1.98 9.38 12.19
C ASN A 103 1.66 8.37 13.29
N GLU A 104 0.44 8.38 13.84
CA GLU A 104 0.10 7.44 14.92
C GLU A 104 0.17 5.97 14.49
N ILE A 105 -0.07 5.70 13.20
CA ILE A 105 -0.05 4.37 12.61
C ILE A 105 1.39 3.96 12.32
N TYR A 106 2.20 4.87 11.78
CA TYR A 106 3.55 4.57 11.30
C TYR A 106 4.65 4.77 12.35
N GLU A 107 4.54 5.68 13.31
CA GLU A 107 5.50 5.82 14.41
C GLU A 107 5.52 4.60 15.33
N LYS A 108 4.38 3.92 15.47
CA LYS A 108 4.24 2.72 16.31
C LYS A 108 4.55 1.41 15.58
N ARG A 109 4.83 1.46 14.26
CA ARG A 109 5.07 0.28 13.42
C ARG A 109 6.44 0.41 12.78
N TRP A 110 7.26 -0.64 12.87
CA TRP A 110 8.49 -0.69 12.11
C TRP A 110 8.20 -0.60 10.59
N GLN A 111 8.86 0.34 9.90
CA GLN A 111 8.75 0.55 8.45
C GLN A 111 10.15 0.41 7.83
N PRO A 112 10.37 -0.53 6.90
CA PRO A 112 11.70 -0.80 6.33
C PRO A 112 12.24 0.19 5.31
N THR A 113 11.55 1.28 4.99
CA THR A 113 11.90 2.03 3.78
C THR A 113 11.54 3.51 3.90
N GLY A 114 12.27 4.34 3.12
CA GLY A 114 12.34 5.80 3.12
C GLY A 114 11.05 6.58 2.80
N THR A 115 9.93 6.08 3.29
CA THR A 115 8.66 6.78 3.39
C THR A 115 8.81 7.91 4.41
N VAL A 116 8.65 9.15 3.95
CA VAL A 116 8.77 10.34 4.81
C VAL A 116 7.39 10.96 4.96
N ILE A 117 6.91 11.04 6.20
CA ILE A 117 5.70 11.81 6.51
C ILE A 117 6.08 13.28 6.48
N LYS A 118 5.50 14.01 5.51
CA LYS A 118 5.77 15.43 5.31
C LYS A 118 4.75 16.27 6.07
N SER A 119 5.20 17.33 6.73
CA SER A 119 4.29 18.27 7.38
C SER A 119 3.37 18.97 6.36
N ALA A 120 2.25 19.51 6.83
CA ALA A 120 1.33 20.29 5.99
C ALA A 120 2.03 21.46 5.26
N GLU A 121 3.02 22.08 5.92
CA GLU A 121 3.80 23.20 5.38
C GLU A 121 4.67 22.79 4.18
N VAL A 122 5.43 21.69 4.33
CA VAL A 122 6.27 21.15 3.25
C VAL A 122 5.42 20.74 2.05
N ARG A 123 4.25 20.14 2.30
CA ARG A 123 3.31 19.75 1.23
C ARG A 123 2.76 20.96 0.46
N ALA A 124 2.41 22.04 1.18
CA ALA A 124 1.93 23.26 0.54
C ALA A 124 3.01 23.92 -0.33
N GLU A 125 4.28 23.84 0.09
CA GLU A 125 5.41 24.36 -0.67
C GLU A 125 5.69 23.53 -1.94
N GLU A 126 5.72 22.20 -1.84
CA GLU A 126 5.91 21.32 -2.99
C GLU A 126 4.79 21.44 -4.02
N LYS A 127 3.54 21.58 -3.55
CA LYS A 127 2.40 21.81 -4.45
C LYS A 127 2.56 23.11 -5.24
N LYS A 128 2.96 24.21 -4.58
CA LYS A 128 3.24 25.49 -5.25
C LYS A 128 4.38 25.37 -6.25
N LEU A 129 5.44 24.66 -5.90
CA LEU A 129 6.57 24.41 -6.80
C LEU A 129 6.16 23.60 -8.03
N ARG A 130 5.32 22.57 -7.86
CA ARG A 130 4.81 21.75 -8.97
C ARG A 130 3.90 22.55 -9.89
N GLU A 131 2.96 23.32 -9.33
CA GLU A 131 2.09 24.19 -10.11
C GLU A 131 2.90 25.23 -10.91
N LYS A 132 3.92 25.84 -10.29
CA LYS A 132 4.83 26.77 -10.98
C LYS A 132 5.63 26.10 -12.10
N ALA A 133 6.14 24.88 -11.86
CA ALA A 133 6.88 24.12 -12.87
C ALA A 133 5.97 23.68 -14.05
N GLU A 134 4.72 23.33 -13.77
CA GLU A 134 3.72 23.02 -14.81
C GLU A 134 3.36 24.26 -15.63
N GLU A 135 3.21 25.43 -15.01
CA GLU A 135 3.01 26.70 -15.70
C GLU A 135 4.20 27.07 -16.59
N GLU A 136 5.43 26.98 -16.07
CA GLU A 136 6.66 27.26 -16.83
C GLU A 136 6.82 26.31 -18.02
N ALA A 137 6.59 25.00 -17.83
CA ALA A 137 6.63 24.01 -18.91
C ALA A 137 5.53 24.24 -19.96
N ALA A 138 4.35 24.67 -19.56
CA ALA A 138 3.26 25.00 -20.48
C ALA A 138 3.54 26.29 -21.28
N GLU A 139 4.28 27.25 -20.70
CA GLU A 139 4.72 28.46 -21.39
C GLU A 139 5.85 28.17 -22.40
N GLU A 140 6.83 27.36 -22.02
CA GLU A 140 7.89 26.89 -22.93
C GLU A 140 7.33 26.09 -24.11
N ALA A 141 6.32 25.24 -23.88
CA ALA A 141 5.67 24.47 -24.95
C ALA A 141 4.84 25.32 -25.94
N ARG A 142 4.58 26.60 -25.62
CA ARG A 142 3.86 27.55 -26.48
C ARG A 142 4.80 28.40 -27.36
N GLN A 143 6.11 28.38 -27.10
CA GLN A 143 7.13 29.09 -27.88
C GLN A 143 7.71 28.19 -28.98
#